data_AF-A0A352F1U4-F1
#
_entry.id   AF-A0A352F1U4-F1
#
_cell.length_a   1.000
_cell.length_b   1.000
_cell.length_c   1.000
_cell.angle_alpha   90.00
_cell.angle_beta   90.00
_cell.angle_gamma   90.00
#
_symmetry.space_group_name_H-M   'P 1'
#
loop_
_entity.id
_entity.type
_entity.pdbx_description
1 polymer ?
#
loop_
_entity_poly.entity_id
_entity_poly.type
_entity_poly.pdbx_seq_one_letter_code
_entity_poly.pdbx_strand_id
1 'polypeptide(L)'
;MKHLLSLFRRARFFLLVLGVLGFMVAAATIWRSSALQADKQAEGKRQYHARIRDGVGREVQFASPGDPSGTIRASVNSVDNFIFKRSGVKLSGPTKTRLAEMERITLNGGSRRLSISELNDVLTSTAFERLGRLTDEEILHVDDTLRGFNAPDLPRRFVRRDIHLPGRLVLISTDKFVGQLKAMRNQTNTPLGEILKGATHREIADVVHRRISTLSEAVPEKFAGAWDVTTDRDGDSGVSPLQAVLIAYSVASLDLLCGSEANLAKEMKGSQDWTTRYLGENYPSPDGHFAYGANGYLTSTPLDLVFDDQTINLLLDHIQERSAS
;
A
#
# COMPACT_ATOMS: atom_id res chain seq x y z
N MET A 1 -59.79 2.88 -51.23
CA MET A 1 -58.58 3.63 -50.79
C MET A 1 -58.63 4.14 -49.34
N LYS A 2 -59.76 4.65 -48.80
CA LYS A 2 -59.82 5.18 -47.42
C LYS A 2 -59.55 4.14 -46.30
N HIS A 3 -59.90 2.87 -46.49
CA HIS A 3 -59.63 1.81 -45.51
C HIS A 3 -58.15 1.40 -45.39
N LEU A 4 -57.40 1.37 -46.50
CA LEU A 4 -55.96 1.03 -46.50
C LEU A 4 -55.10 2.10 -45.81
N LEU A 5 -55.45 3.38 -45.95
CA LEU A 5 -54.78 4.50 -45.27
C LEU A 5 -55.00 4.48 -43.73
N SER A 6 -56.14 3.98 -43.26
CA SER A 6 -56.41 3.84 -41.82
C SER A 6 -55.64 2.70 -41.16
N LEU A 7 -55.47 1.58 -41.88
CA LEU A 7 -54.68 0.42 -41.44
C LEU A 7 -53.18 0.76 -41.39
N PHE A 8 -52.66 1.47 -42.41
CA PHE A 8 -51.28 1.94 -42.40
C PHE A 8 -50.98 2.96 -41.29
N ARG A 9 -51.91 3.87 -40.98
CA ARG A 9 -51.75 4.81 -39.85
C ARG A 9 -51.78 4.12 -38.48
N ARG A 10 -52.64 3.12 -38.28
CA ARG A 10 -52.68 2.33 -37.03
C ARG A 10 -51.44 1.45 -36.87
N ALA A 11 -50.96 0.83 -37.96
CA ALA A 11 -49.72 0.05 -37.95
C ALA A 11 -48.48 0.90 -37.64
N ARG A 12 -48.40 2.13 -38.20
CA ARG A 12 -47.32 3.08 -37.90
C ARG A 12 -47.32 3.53 -36.43
N PHE A 13 -48.50 3.76 -35.84
CA PHE A 13 -48.62 4.14 -34.43
C PHE A 13 -48.24 2.98 -33.50
N PHE A 14 -48.67 1.76 -33.82
CA PHE A 14 -48.27 0.55 -33.08
C PHE A 14 -46.75 0.30 -33.13
N LEU A 15 -46.13 0.45 -34.31
CA LEU A 15 -44.67 0.31 -34.46
C LEU A 15 -43.88 1.40 -33.73
N LEU A 16 -44.38 2.63 -33.69
CA LEU A 16 -43.78 3.72 -32.91
C LEU A 16 -43.89 3.47 -31.40
N VAL A 17 -45.05 3.02 -30.91
CA VAL A 17 -45.24 2.70 -29.49
C VAL A 17 -44.40 1.50 -29.07
N LEU A 18 -44.31 0.46 -29.90
CA LEU A 18 -43.42 -0.70 -29.67
C LEU A 18 -41.94 -0.32 -29.71
N GLY A 19 -41.55 0.57 -30.62
CA GLY A 19 -40.18 1.10 -30.68
C GLY A 19 -39.80 1.93 -29.45
N VAL A 20 -40.72 2.78 -28.97
CA VAL A 20 -40.52 3.59 -27.76
C VAL A 20 -40.53 2.73 -26.49
N LEU A 21 -41.41 1.72 -26.38
CA LEU A 21 -41.38 0.76 -25.28
C LEU A 21 -40.08 -0.08 -25.28
N GLY A 22 -39.64 -0.54 -26.46
CA GLY A 22 -38.38 -1.28 -26.60
C GLY A 22 -37.17 -0.44 -26.20
N PHE A 23 -37.15 0.84 -26.58
CA PHE A 23 -36.09 1.78 -26.20
C PHE A 23 -36.10 2.10 -24.69
N MET A 24 -37.28 2.25 -24.08
CA MET A 24 -37.39 2.45 -22.62
C MET A 24 -36.98 1.22 -21.82
N VAL A 25 -37.32 0.00 -22.28
CA VAL A 25 -36.88 -1.25 -21.63
C VAL A 25 -35.36 -1.41 -21.77
N ALA A 26 -34.79 -1.16 -22.96
CA ALA A 26 -33.35 -1.20 -23.19
C ALA A 26 -32.60 -0.17 -22.33
N ALA A 27 -33.08 1.08 -22.27
CA ALA A 27 -32.52 2.13 -21.42
C ALA A 27 -32.62 1.79 -19.92
N ALA A 28 -33.73 1.22 -19.47
CA ALA A 28 -33.90 0.76 -18.09
C ALA A 28 -32.98 -0.42 -17.74
N THR A 29 -32.73 -1.34 -18.68
CA THR A 29 -31.79 -2.45 -18.46
C THR A 29 -30.33 -1.99 -18.44
N ILE A 30 -29.94 -1.04 -19.31
CA ILE A 30 -28.59 -0.45 -19.31
C ILE A 30 -28.38 0.33 -18.01
N TRP A 31 -29.36 1.16 -17.61
CA TRP A 31 -29.27 1.96 -16.38
C TRP A 31 -29.26 1.11 -15.11
N ARG A 32 -30.05 0.02 -15.06
CA ARG A 32 -29.96 -0.98 -13.98
C ARG A 32 -28.64 -1.71 -13.96
N SER A 33 -28.06 -2.06 -15.12
CA SER A 33 -26.77 -2.75 -15.17
C SER A 33 -25.61 -1.85 -14.73
N SER A 34 -25.64 -0.57 -15.10
CA SER A 34 -24.67 0.43 -14.64
C SER A 34 -24.86 0.78 -13.18
N ALA A 35 -26.11 0.87 -12.70
CA ALA A 35 -26.41 1.09 -11.28
C ALA A 35 -25.96 -0.11 -10.43
N LEU A 36 -26.21 -1.34 -10.87
CA LEU A 36 -25.73 -2.54 -10.17
C LEU A 36 -24.20 -2.66 -10.18
N GLN A 37 -23.51 -2.21 -11.25
CA GLN A 37 -22.05 -2.15 -11.27
C GLN A 37 -21.52 -1.05 -10.35
N ALA A 38 -22.14 0.13 -10.34
CA ALA A 38 -21.80 1.22 -9.44
C ALA A 38 -22.05 0.84 -7.97
N ASP A 39 -23.16 0.15 -7.67
CA ASP A 39 -23.48 -0.36 -6.35
C ASP A 39 -22.47 -1.44 -5.90
N LYS A 40 -22.08 -2.36 -6.80
CA LYS A 40 -21.03 -3.35 -6.50
C LYS A 40 -19.67 -2.69 -6.24
N GLN A 41 -19.31 -1.67 -7.02
CA GLN A 41 -18.08 -0.91 -6.81
C GLN A 41 -18.12 -0.11 -5.50
N ALA A 42 -19.25 0.54 -5.21
CA ALA A 42 -19.45 1.30 -3.97
C ALA A 42 -19.42 0.37 -2.75
N GLU A 43 -20.06 -0.79 -2.83
CA GLU A 43 -20.03 -1.81 -1.77
C GLU A 43 -18.61 -2.37 -1.58
N GLY A 44 -17.91 -2.69 -2.67
CA GLY A 44 -16.51 -3.10 -2.60
C GLY A 44 -15.61 -2.04 -1.94
N LYS A 45 -15.81 -0.75 -2.29
CA LYS A 45 -15.10 0.37 -1.67
C LYS A 45 -15.43 0.48 -0.17
N ARG A 46 -16.71 0.38 0.22
CA ARG A 46 -17.13 0.40 1.64
C ARG A 46 -16.52 -0.75 2.44
N GLN A 47 -16.54 -1.97 1.90
CA GLN A 47 -15.94 -3.14 2.55
C GLN A 47 -14.42 -2.97 2.70
N TYR A 48 -13.76 -2.44 1.67
CA TYR A 48 -12.33 -2.15 1.74
C TYR A 48 -12.02 -1.07 2.79
N HIS A 49 -12.79 0.02 2.86
CA HIS A 49 -12.62 1.05 3.89
C HIS A 49 -12.86 0.50 5.30
N ALA A 50 -13.87 -0.37 5.46
CA ALA A 50 -14.11 -1.05 6.72
C ALA A 50 -12.90 -1.90 7.15
N ARG A 51 -12.26 -2.62 6.22
CA ARG A 51 -11.02 -3.35 6.50
C ARG A 51 -9.87 -2.44 6.92
N ILE A 52 -9.70 -1.27 6.28
CA ILE A 52 -8.68 -0.30 6.69
C ILE A 52 -8.97 0.23 8.10
N ARG A 53 -10.23 0.55 8.38
CA ARG A 53 -10.65 0.97 9.72
C ARG A 53 -10.43 -0.13 10.76
N ASP A 54 -10.65 -1.40 10.41
CA ASP A 54 -10.37 -2.54 11.28
C ASP A 54 -8.88 -2.76 11.53
N GLY A 55 -8.01 -2.42 10.58
CA GLY A 55 -6.55 -2.43 10.72
C GLY A 55 -6.04 -1.17 11.40
N VAL A 56 -5.38 -0.30 10.64
CA VAL A 56 -4.78 0.95 11.17
C VAL A 56 -5.78 1.86 11.91
N GLY A 57 -7.07 1.81 11.57
CA GLY A 57 -8.09 2.60 12.27
C GLY A 57 -8.31 2.19 13.73
N ARG A 58 -8.15 0.91 14.08
CA ARG A 58 -8.39 0.40 15.44
C ARG A 58 -7.15 -0.08 16.17
N GLU A 59 -6.15 -0.60 15.46
CA GLU A 59 -4.98 -1.22 16.08
C GLU A 59 -3.81 -0.25 16.29
N VAL A 60 -3.89 0.94 15.70
CA VAL A 60 -2.87 2.00 15.85
C VAL A 60 -3.45 3.19 16.62
N GLN A 61 -2.73 3.66 17.62
CA GLN A 61 -3.02 4.89 18.34
C GLN A 61 -2.00 5.96 17.96
N PHE A 62 -2.49 7.13 17.51
CA PHE A 62 -1.67 8.32 17.31
C PHE A 62 -1.89 9.29 18.46
N ALA A 63 -0.83 9.98 18.86
CA ALA A 63 -0.93 11.12 19.77
C ALA A 63 -1.47 12.34 19.01
N SER A 64 -2.05 13.28 19.75
CA SER A 64 -2.62 14.53 19.26
C SER A 64 -1.85 15.74 19.82
N PRO A 65 -1.99 16.92 19.21
CA PRO A 65 -1.45 18.16 19.79
C PRO A 65 -1.90 18.36 21.24
N GLY A 66 -0.95 18.69 22.12
CA GLY A 66 -1.20 18.85 23.55
C GLY A 66 -1.11 17.57 24.40
N ASP A 67 -0.95 16.40 23.78
CA ASP A 67 -0.75 15.16 24.54
C ASP A 67 0.57 15.15 25.32
N PRO A 68 0.61 14.55 26.52
CA PRO A 68 1.83 14.46 27.31
C PRO A 68 2.84 13.50 26.65
N SER A 69 4.14 13.69 26.94
CA SER A 69 5.22 12.89 26.36
C SER A 69 5.07 11.37 26.58
N GLY A 70 4.39 10.95 27.65
CA GLY A 70 4.04 9.54 27.87
C GLY A 70 3.12 8.96 26.79
N THR A 71 2.10 9.72 26.39
CA THR A 71 1.16 9.35 25.32
C THR A 71 1.84 9.33 23.96
N ILE A 72 2.75 10.26 23.68
CA ILE A 72 3.53 10.29 22.43
C ILE A 72 4.46 9.08 22.33
N ARG A 73 5.10 8.67 23.43
CA ARG A 73 5.87 7.42 23.44
C ARG A 73 4.96 6.20 23.27
N ALA A 74 3.76 6.21 23.84
CA ALA A 74 2.79 5.13 23.67
C ALA A 74 2.31 5.03 22.21
N SER A 75 2.13 6.15 21.49
CA SER A 75 1.76 6.12 20.07
C SER A 75 2.86 5.52 19.20
N VAL A 76 4.13 5.86 19.45
CA VAL A 76 5.27 5.23 18.76
C VAL A 76 5.31 3.72 19.01
N ASN A 77 5.12 3.28 20.26
CA ASN A 77 5.05 1.86 20.58
C ASN A 77 3.83 1.17 19.97
N SER A 78 2.71 1.87 19.82
CA SER A 78 1.52 1.33 19.14
C SER A 78 1.80 1.06 17.66
N VAL A 79 2.44 1.98 16.95
CA VAL A 79 2.86 1.80 15.55
C VAL A 79 3.90 0.70 15.42
N ASP A 80 4.93 0.67 16.28
CA ASP A 80 5.96 -0.38 16.30
C ASP A 80 5.35 -1.77 16.51
N ASN A 81 4.44 -1.92 17.48
CA ASN A 81 3.75 -3.18 17.73
C ASN A 81 2.83 -3.59 16.57
N PHE A 82 2.16 -2.62 15.93
CA PHE A 82 1.33 -2.88 14.75
C PHE A 82 2.17 -3.41 13.58
N ILE A 83 3.31 -2.78 13.29
CA ILE A 83 4.26 -3.24 12.27
C ILE A 83 4.80 -4.63 12.63
N PHE A 84 5.24 -4.83 13.87
CA PHE A 84 5.80 -6.10 14.34
C PHE A 84 4.83 -7.27 14.17
N LYS A 85 3.57 -7.10 14.57
CA LYS A 85 2.55 -8.17 14.44
C LYS A 85 2.30 -8.58 12.99
N ARG A 86 2.56 -7.71 12.03
CA ARG A 86 2.24 -7.90 10.62
C ARG A 86 3.44 -8.39 9.81
N SER A 87 4.66 -8.03 10.20
CA SER A 87 5.87 -8.37 9.44
C SER A 87 7.07 -8.86 10.24
N GLY A 88 6.98 -8.92 11.57
CA GLY A 88 8.07 -9.38 12.44
C GLY A 88 9.21 -8.37 12.64
N VAL A 89 9.23 -7.24 11.93
CA VAL A 89 10.27 -6.20 12.10
C VAL A 89 9.94 -5.30 13.29
N LYS A 90 10.97 -4.78 13.97
CA LYS A 90 10.84 -3.88 15.13
C LYS A 90 11.78 -2.70 15.00
N LEU A 91 11.33 -1.54 15.47
CA LEU A 91 12.17 -0.39 15.68
C LEU A 91 12.99 -0.57 16.96
N SER A 92 14.30 -0.25 16.91
CA SER A 92 15.13 -0.29 18.11
C SER A 92 14.70 0.75 19.16
N GLY A 93 15.09 0.53 20.41
CA GLY A 93 14.82 1.48 21.51
C GLY A 93 15.31 2.90 21.22
N PRO A 94 16.57 3.09 20.75
CA PRO A 94 17.07 4.40 20.33
C PRO A 94 16.24 5.02 19.20
N THR A 95 15.94 4.27 18.14
CA THR A 95 15.13 4.75 17.01
C THR A 95 13.73 5.18 17.45
N LYS A 96 13.07 4.41 18.33
CA LYS A 96 11.77 4.78 18.92
C LYS A 96 11.84 6.06 19.76
N THR A 97 12.90 6.21 20.55
CA THR A 97 13.11 7.40 21.38
C THR A 97 13.26 8.63 20.50
N ARG A 98 14.07 8.52 19.44
CA ARG A 98 14.26 9.59 18.46
C ARG A 98 12.96 9.95 17.74
N LEU A 99 12.23 8.96 17.24
CA LEU A 99 10.95 9.18 16.56
C LEU A 99 9.91 9.84 17.49
N ALA A 100 9.84 9.42 18.75
CA ALA A 100 8.95 10.04 19.74
C ALA A 100 9.30 11.51 20.00
N GLU A 101 10.59 11.85 20.00
CA GLU A 101 11.03 13.23 20.16
C GLU A 101 10.69 14.08 18.93
N MET A 102 10.92 13.57 17.71
CA MET A 102 10.51 14.26 16.48
C MET A 102 9.00 14.48 16.40
N GLU A 103 8.22 13.47 16.79
CA GLU A 103 6.77 13.55 16.88
C GLU A 103 6.34 14.61 17.90
N ARG A 104 6.96 14.62 19.09
CA ARG A 104 6.70 15.62 20.13
C ARG A 104 6.99 17.04 19.66
N ILE A 105 8.12 17.27 18.99
CA ILE A 105 8.47 18.58 18.46
C ILE A 105 7.43 19.02 17.42
N THR A 106 7.04 18.11 16.52
CA THR A 106 6.04 18.38 15.48
C THR A 106 4.66 18.69 16.05
N LEU A 107 4.17 17.88 16.99
CA LEU A 107 2.85 18.06 17.62
C LEU A 107 2.74 19.35 18.46
N ASN A 108 3.87 19.87 18.95
CA ASN A 108 3.94 21.15 19.66
C ASN A 108 4.21 22.34 18.73
N GLY A 109 4.25 22.14 17.41
CA GLY A 109 4.50 23.20 16.43
C GLY A 109 5.96 23.66 16.35
N GLY A 110 6.91 22.95 16.96
CA GLY A 110 8.34 23.23 16.86
C GLY A 110 8.97 22.77 15.53
N SER A 111 8.27 21.93 14.78
CA SER A 111 8.58 21.57 13.41
C SER A 111 7.28 21.38 12.66
N ARG A 112 7.29 21.66 11.35
CA ARG A 112 6.09 21.43 10.54
C ARG A 112 5.96 19.96 10.16
N ARG A 113 4.75 19.58 9.79
CA ARG A 113 4.47 18.30 9.14
C ARG A 113 4.93 18.35 7.68
N LEU A 114 5.10 17.18 7.07
CA LEU A 114 5.51 17.05 5.67
C LEU A 114 4.29 17.11 4.74
N SER A 115 4.40 17.83 3.63
CA SER A 115 3.50 17.65 2.48
C SER A 115 3.67 16.25 1.88
N ILE A 116 2.76 15.82 1.01
CA ILE A 116 2.86 14.52 0.35
C ILE A 116 4.01 14.53 -0.66
N SER A 117 4.22 15.66 -1.34
CA SER A 117 5.39 15.83 -2.20
C SER A 117 6.71 15.65 -1.44
N GLU A 118 6.82 16.20 -0.24
CA GLU A 118 8.04 16.08 0.58
C GLU A 118 8.21 14.70 1.17
N LEU A 119 7.12 14.04 1.59
CA LEU A 119 7.19 12.64 1.98
C LEU A 119 7.72 11.78 0.83
N ASN A 120 7.26 12.02 -0.40
CA ASN A 120 7.76 11.30 -1.56
C ASN A 120 9.24 11.56 -1.83
N ASP A 121 9.70 12.81 -1.71
CA ASP A 121 11.12 13.17 -1.82
C ASP A 121 11.98 12.46 -0.77
N VAL A 122 11.49 12.40 0.47
CA VAL A 122 12.12 11.71 1.61
C VAL A 122 12.23 10.22 1.34
N LEU A 123 11.15 9.56 0.94
CA LEU A 123 11.13 8.12 0.63
C LEU A 123 12.05 7.79 -0.55
N THR A 124 12.00 8.61 -1.61
CA THR A 124 12.85 8.42 -2.79
C THR A 124 14.33 8.59 -2.45
N SER A 125 14.70 9.63 -1.72
CA SER A 125 16.08 9.89 -1.33
C SER A 125 16.62 8.79 -0.42
N THR A 126 15.82 8.37 0.56
CA THR A 126 16.16 7.24 1.44
C THR A 126 16.37 5.96 0.64
N ALA A 127 15.47 5.63 -0.30
CA ALA A 127 15.59 4.42 -1.10
C ALA A 127 16.84 4.45 -2.01
N PHE A 128 17.15 5.60 -2.62
CA PHE A 128 18.32 5.74 -3.49
C PHE A 128 19.65 5.68 -2.73
N GLU A 129 19.71 6.32 -1.57
CA GLU A 129 20.89 6.21 -0.71
C GLU A 129 21.08 4.81 -0.17
N ARG A 130 20.01 4.12 0.24
CA ARG A 130 20.09 2.72 0.67
C ARG A 130 20.54 1.82 -0.48
N LEU A 131 19.97 1.99 -1.66
CA LEU A 131 20.38 1.27 -2.87
C LEU A 131 21.88 1.43 -3.15
N GLY A 132 22.41 2.66 -3.06
CA GLY A 132 23.84 2.94 -3.26
C GLY A 132 24.77 2.28 -2.23
N ARG A 133 24.22 1.87 -1.08
CA ARG A 133 24.96 1.23 0.02
C ARG A 133 24.74 -0.28 0.12
N LEU A 134 23.89 -0.88 -0.72
CA LEU A 134 23.63 -2.32 -0.66
C LEU A 134 24.89 -3.15 -0.97
N THR A 135 25.18 -4.14 -0.13
CA THR A 135 26.23 -5.13 -0.43
C THR A 135 25.76 -6.15 -1.47
N ASP A 136 26.69 -6.94 -2.01
CA ASP A 136 26.33 -8.01 -2.94
C ASP A 136 25.51 -9.11 -2.25
N GLU A 137 25.78 -9.38 -0.98
CA GLU A 137 25.03 -10.31 -0.13
C GLU A 137 23.61 -9.80 0.13
N GLU A 138 23.46 -8.51 0.45
CA GLU A 138 22.14 -7.88 0.61
C GLU A 138 21.33 -7.93 -0.69
N ILE A 139 21.97 -7.72 -1.85
CA ILE A 139 21.31 -7.85 -3.16
C ILE A 139 20.82 -9.28 -3.41
N LEU A 140 21.60 -10.30 -3.04
CA LEU A 140 21.17 -11.70 -3.14
C LEU A 140 20.02 -12.00 -2.18
N HIS A 141 20.05 -11.43 -0.97
CA HIS A 141 18.96 -11.54 0.00
C HIS A 141 17.66 -10.89 -0.51
N VAL A 142 17.75 -9.73 -1.18
CA VAL A 142 16.60 -9.11 -1.85
C VAL A 142 16.01 -10.05 -2.90
N ASP A 143 16.85 -10.67 -3.74
CA ASP A 143 16.38 -11.66 -4.74
C ASP A 143 15.67 -12.84 -4.08
N ASP A 144 16.28 -13.45 -3.06
CA ASP A 144 15.70 -14.60 -2.35
C ASP A 144 14.34 -14.26 -1.73
N THR A 145 14.27 -13.12 -1.05
CA THR A 145 13.04 -12.62 -0.44
C THR A 145 11.92 -12.39 -1.48
N LEU A 146 12.25 -11.80 -2.64
CA LEU A 146 11.27 -11.50 -3.68
C LEU A 146 10.79 -12.74 -4.47
N ARG A 147 11.38 -13.91 -4.25
CA ARG A 147 10.84 -15.20 -4.72
C ARG A 147 9.61 -15.64 -3.91
N GLY A 148 9.30 -14.97 -2.80
CA GLY A 148 8.07 -15.18 -2.04
C GLY A 148 8.26 -16.06 -0.82
N PHE A 149 7.14 -16.53 -0.28
CA PHE A 149 7.13 -17.35 0.93
C PHE A 149 7.90 -18.66 0.74
N ASN A 150 8.74 -19.00 1.71
CA ASN A 150 9.55 -20.21 1.75
C ASN A 150 9.44 -20.89 3.12
N ALA A 151 9.23 -22.21 3.13
CA ALA A 151 9.15 -23.01 4.34
C ALA A 151 9.72 -24.42 4.10
N PRO A 152 10.25 -25.12 5.13
CA PRO A 152 10.85 -26.45 4.95
C PRO A 152 9.89 -27.50 4.35
N ASP A 153 8.60 -27.39 4.63
CA ASP A 153 7.54 -28.26 4.14
C ASP A 153 6.87 -27.73 2.85
N LEU A 154 7.35 -26.62 2.28
CA LEU A 154 6.83 -26.05 1.04
C LEU A 154 7.12 -27.00 -0.13
N PRO A 155 6.10 -27.54 -0.83
CA PRO A 155 6.35 -28.45 -1.94
C PRO A 155 7.13 -27.75 -3.07
N ARG A 156 8.04 -28.48 -3.73
CA ARG A 156 8.99 -27.92 -4.72
C ARG A 156 8.34 -27.14 -5.86
N ARG A 157 7.09 -27.46 -6.22
CA ARG A 157 6.33 -26.76 -7.26
C ARG A 157 5.93 -25.32 -6.87
N PHE A 158 5.89 -25.03 -5.57
CA PHE A 158 5.59 -23.71 -5.03
C PHE A 158 6.82 -22.85 -4.84
N VAL A 159 8.00 -23.48 -4.73
CA VAL A 159 9.29 -22.79 -4.68
C VAL A 159 9.47 -22.04 -6.00
N ARG A 160 9.41 -20.71 -5.92
CA ARG A 160 9.55 -19.88 -7.11
C ARG A 160 11.03 -19.75 -7.46
N ARG A 161 11.29 -19.82 -8.76
CA ARG A 161 12.63 -19.55 -9.32
C ARG A 161 12.77 -18.13 -9.84
N ASP A 162 11.64 -17.49 -10.14
CA ASP A 162 11.58 -16.14 -10.69
C ASP A 162 10.94 -15.19 -9.68
N ILE A 163 11.38 -13.93 -9.75
CA ILE A 163 10.81 -12.84 -8.96
C ILE A 163 9.45 -12.47 -9.51
N HIS A 164 8.48 -12.31 -8.60
CA HIS A 164 7.22 -11.64 -8.89
C HIS A 164 7.24 -10.25 -8.27
N LEU A 165 7.25 -9.22 -9.12
CA LEU A 165 7.03 -7.86 -8.66
C LEU A 165 5.52 -7.64 -8.43
N PRO A 166 5.09 -7.29 -7.21
CA PRO A 166 3.67 -7.15 -6.92
C PRO A 166 3.01 -6.10 -7.83
N GLY A 167 1.86 -6.44 -8.40
CA GLY A 167 1.14 -5.59 -9.36
C GLY A 167 1.66 -5.67 -10.81
N ARG A 168 2.74 -6.42 -11.10
CA ARG A 168 3.23 -6.65 -12.46
C ARG A 168 3.42 -8.14 -12.73
N LEU A 169 2.86 -8.65 -13.83
CA LEU A 169 3.09 -10.00 -14.37
C LEU A 169 4.44 -10.07 -15.10
N VAL A 170 5.53 -9.63 -14.44
CA VAL A 170 6.87 -9.72 -15.00
C VAL A 170 7.65 -10.76 -14.22
N LEU A 171 8.00 -11.85 -14.91
CA LEU A 171 8.94 -12.85 -14.42
C LEU A 171 10.35 -12.39 -14.79
N ILE A 172 11.19 -12.20 -13.78
CA ILE A 172 12.61 -11.84 -13.97
C ILE A 172 13.44 -12.95 -13.35
N SER A 173 14.37 -13.51 -14.13
CA SER A 173 15.34 -14.48 -13.62
C SER A 173 16.31 -13.81 -12.65
N THR A 174 16.80 -14.57 -11.67
CA THR A 174 17.73 -14.07 -10.65
C THR A 174 18.95 -13.37 -11.22
N ASP A 175 19.65 -13.98 -12.17
CA ASP A 175 20.86 -13.37 -12.75
C ASP A 175 20.58 -12.00 -13.37
N LYS A 176 19.42 -11.87 -14.03
CA LYS A 176 18.99 -10.62 -14.65
C LYS A 176 18.61 -9.59 -13.59
N PHE A 177 17.83 -9.99 -12.57
CA PHE A 177 17.42 -9.09 -11.50
C PHE A 177 18.62 -8.59 -10.68
N VAL A 178 19.48 -9.50 -10.22
CA VAL A 178 20.70 -9.20 -9.47
C VAL A 178 21.63 -8.31 -10.30
N GLY A 179 21.82 -8.63 -11.58
CA GLY A 179 22.61 -7.81 -12.49
C GLY A 179 22.04 -6.39 -12.65
N GLN A 180 20.72 -6.25 -12.78
CA GLN A 180 20.05 -4.95 -12.86
C GLN A 180 20.19 -4.16 -11.56
N LEU A 181 20.00 -4.79 -10.40
CA LEU A 181 20.10 -4.12 -9.11
C LEU A 181 21.53 -3.64 -8.83
N LYS A 182 22.55 -4.46 -9.14
CA LYS A 182 23.96 -4.06 -9.08
C LYS A 182 24.27 -2.90 -10.04
N ALA A 183 23.73 -2.94 -11.26
CA ALA A 183 23.88 -1.85 -12.20
C ALA A 183 23.25 -0.56 -11.66
N MET A 184 22.05 -0.61 -11.10
CA MET A 184 21.40 0.55 -10.50
C MET A 184 22.20 1.10 -9.31
N ARG A 185 22.66 0.24 -8.38
CA ARG A 185 23.56 0.63 -7.27
C ARG A 185 24.80 1.38 -7.78
N ASN A 186 25.47 0.84 -8.80
CA ASN A 186 26.70 1.42 -9.31
C ASN A 186 26.48 2.75 -10.07
N GLN A 187 25.23 3.10 -10.39
CA GLN A 187 24.86 4.33 -11.09
C GLN A 187 24.32 5.41 -10.16
N THR A 188 24.12 5.16 -8.86
CA THR A 188 23.41 6.12 -7.97
C THR A 188 24.05 7.50 -7.91
N ASN A 189 25.36 7.61 -8.13
CA ASN A 189 26.12 8.87 -8.10
C ASN A 189 26.50 9.39 -9.51
N THR A 190 25.83 8.93 -10.56
CA THR A 190 26.08 9.36 -11.95
C THR A 190 24.89 10.15 -12.50
N PRO A 191 25.03 10.87 -13.63
CA PRO A 191 23.88 11.49 -14.29
C PRO A 191 22.76 10.51 -14.66
N LEU A 192 23.11 9.24 -14.94
CA LEU A 192 22.12 8.18 -15.15
C LEU A 192 21.38 7.84 -13.85
N GLY A 193 22.08 7.88 -12.70
CA GLY A 193 21.48 7.76 -11.37
C GLY A 193 20.38 8.77 -11.11
N GLU A 194 20.59 10.04 -11.47
CA GLU A 194 19.56 11.08 -11.32
C GLU A 194 18.31 10.81 -12.19
N ILE A 195 18.50 10.30 -13.41
CA ILE A 195 17.39 9.88 -14.27
C ILE A 195 16.62 8.72 -13.64
N LEU A 196 17.33 7.72 -13.11
CA LEU A 196 16.74 6.58 -12.40
C LEU A 196 16.01 7.03 -11.13
N LYS A 197 16.56 8.02 -10.41
CA LYS A 197 15.95 8.62 -9.23
C LYS A 197 14.63 9.29 -9.58
N GLY A 198 14.59 10.09 -10.66
CA GLY A 198 13.36 10.70 -11.15
C GLY A 198 12.31 9.69 -11.65
N ALA A 199 12.72 8.57 -12.23
CA ALA A 199 11.80 7.49 -12.58
C ALA A 199 11.22 6.80 -11.33
N THR A 200 12.08 6.51 -10.34
CA THR A 200 11.69 5.88 -9.07
C THR A 200 10.79 6.80 -8.25
N HIS A 201 11.08 8.10 -8.24
CA HIS A 201 10.27 9.12 -7.59
C HIS A 201 8.81 9.09 -8.04
N ARG A 202 8.56 8.93 -9.34
CA ARG A 202 7.20 8.85 -9.88
C ARG A 202 6.48 7.58 -9.44
N GLU A 203 7.16 6.44 -9.46
CA GLU A 203 6.55 5.16 -9.02
C GLU A 203 6.25 5.18 -7.51
N ILE A 204 7.14 5.76 -6.69
CA ILE A 204 6.88 5.95 -5.25
C ILE A 204 5.74 6.96 -5.06
N ALA A 205 5.70 8.07 -5.80
CA ALA A 205 4.64 9.07 -5.73
C ALA A 205 3.27 8.45 -5.94
N ASP A 206 3.14 7.62 -6.99
CA ASP A 206 1.88 6.95 -7.33
C ASP A 206 1.42 6.01 -6.20
N VAL A 207 2.35 5.26 -5.59
CA VAL A 207 2.02 4.38 -4.47
C VAL A 207 1.63 5.19 -3.24
N VAL A 208 2.42 6.19 -2.86
CA VAL A 208 2.17 7.06 -1.70
C VAL A 208 0.83 7.77 -1.84
N HIS A 209 0.56 8.39 -2.99
CA HIS A 209 -0.70 9.06 -3.27
C HIS A 209 -1.89 8.09 -3.13
N ARG A 210 -1.81 6.90 -3.74
CA ARG A 210 -2.88 5.88 -3.57
C ARG A 210 -3.07 5.47 -2.12
N ARG A 211 -1.99 5.33 -1.34
CA ARG A 211 -2.06 4.97 0.08
C ARG A 211 -2.73 6.08 0.90
N ILE A 212 -2.26 7.31 0.76
CA ILE A 212 -2.72 8.42 1.59
C ILE A 212 -4.15 8.83 1.24
N SER A 213 -4.52 8.89 -0.04
CA SER A 213 -5.91 9.15 -0.45
C SER A 213 -6.86 8.12 0.17
N THR A 214 -6.53 6.84 0.05
CA THR A 214 -7.32 5.75 0.63
C THR A 214 -7.40 5.86 2.16
N LEU A 215 -6.29 6.14 2.85
CA LEU A 215 -6.26 6.30 4.31
C LEU A 215 -7.09 7.51 4.76
N SER A 216 -7.02 8.62 4.02
CA SER A 216 -7.76 9.85 4.31
C SER A 216 -9.27 9.65 4.11
N GLU A 217 -9.67 8.83 3.15
CA GLU A 217 -11.07 8.43 2.96
C GLU A 217 -11.60 7.47 4.04
N ALA A 218 -10.80 6.47 4.41
CA ALA A 218 -11.25 5.40 5.30
C ALA A 218 -11.14 5.73 6.79
N VAL A 219 -10.15 6.56 7.15
CA VAL A 219 -9.76 6.89 8.53
C VAL A 219 -9.49 8.40 8.67
N PRO A 220 -10.45 9.26 8.29
CA PRO A 220 -10.25 10.71 8.20
C PRO A 220 -9.82 11.34 9.53
N GLU A 221 -10.25 10.79 10.67
CA GLU A 221 -9.87 11.26 12.00
C GLU A 221 -8.36 11.15 12.29
N LYS A 222 -7.62 10.36 11.50
CA LYS A 222 -6.16 10.23 11.58
C LYS A 222 -5.44 10.87 10.40
N PHE A 223 -6.02 10.81 9.19
CA PHE A 223 -5.30 11.15 7.95
C PHE A 223 -5.92 12.27 7.11
N ALA A 224 -7.10 12.81 7.43
CA ALA A 224 -7.73 13.85 6.59
C ALA A 224 -6.89 15.12 6.41
N GLY A 225 -5.98 15.41 7.35
CA GLY A 225 -5.06 16.52 7.24
C GLY A 225 -3.95 16.31 6.19
N ALA A 226 -3.71 15.08 5.75
CA ALA A 226 -2.63 14.72 4.83
C ALA A 226 -3.07 14.82 3.35
N TRP A 227 -4.34 14.52 3.04
CA TRP A 227 -4.88 14.58 1.68
C TRP A 227 -6.33 15.06 1.68
N ASP A 228 -6.62 16.08 0.88
CA ASP A 228 -7.98 16.52 0.60
C ASP A 228 -8.57 15.67 -0.53
N VAL A 229 -9.41 14.72 -0.13
CA VAL A 229 -10.13 13.83 -1.05
C VAL A 229 -11.09 14.59 -1.97
N THR A 230 -11.59 15.76 -1.56
CA THR A 230 -12.59 16.51 -2.34
C THR A 230 -11.97 17.29 -3.50
N THR A 231 -10.74 17.78 -3.32
CA THR A 231 -10.00 18.54 -4.34
C THR A 231 -8.90 17.72 -5.01
N ASP A 232 -8.64 16.50 -4.52
CA ASP A 232 -7.58 15.60 -4.96
C ASP A 232 -6.19 16.25 -4.90
N ARG A 233 -5.88 16.84 -3.74
CA ARG A 233 -4.64 17.58 -3.48
C ARG A 233 -4.11 17.32 -2.07
N ASP A 234 -2.85 17.70 -1.84
CA ASP A 234 -2.23 17.74 -0.51
C ASP A 234 -3.13 18.49 0.48
N GLY A 235 -3.34 17.91 1.66
CA GLY A 235 -4.09 18.55 2.73
C GLY A 235 -3.25 19.58 3.48
N ASP A 236 -3.91 20.55 4.11
CA ASP A 236 -3.26 21.68 4.77
C ASP A 236 -2.37 21.31 5.97
N SER A 237 -2.59 20.13 6.56
CA SER A 237 -1.85 19.72 7.77
C SER A 237 -0.66 18.82 7.46
N GLY A 238 -0.61 18.13 6.32
CA GLY A 238 0.45 17.17 6.01
C GLY A 238 0.53 15.96 6.96
N VAL A 239 1.63 15.22 6.88
CA VAL A 239 1.93 14.03 7.69
C VAL A 239 2.96 14.32 8.79
N SER A 240 2.72 13.79 9.98
CA SER A 240 3.69 13.78 11.08
C SER A 240 4.82 12.76 10.83
N PRO A 241 5.97 12.87 11.53
CA PRO A 241 7.04 11.87 11.47
C PRO A 241 6.56 10.44 11.73
N LEU A 242 5.69 10.23 12.73
CA LEU A 242 5.17 8.89 13.03
C LEU A 242 4.28 8.34 11.90
N GLN A 243 3.46 9.20 11.29
CA GLN A 243 2.67 8.82 10.11
C GLN A 243 3.55 8.53 8.90
N ALA A 244 4.59 9.32 8.67
CA ALA A 244 5.55 9.11 7.60
C ALA A 244 6.23 7.73 7.70
N VAL A 245 6.65 7.32 8.90
CA VAL A 245 7.23 5.97 9.15
C VAL A 245 6.21 4.85 8.86
N LEU A 246 4.95 5.01 9.27
CA LEU A 246 3.91 4.01 8.97
C LEU A 246 3.61 3.92 7.46
N ILE A 247 3.62 5.05 6.75
CA ILE A 247 3.45 5.07 5.29
C ILE A 247 4.65 4.43 4.60
N ALA A 248 5.88 4.72 5.06
CA ALA A 248 7.09 4.06 4.57
C ALA A 248 7.00 2.54 4.70
N TYR A 249 6.49 2.05 5.85
CA TYR A 249 6.20 0.64 6.07
C TYR A 249 5.20 0.10 5.05
N SER A 250 4.06 0.77 4.88
CA SER A 250 3.02 0.36 3.91
C SER A 250 3.54 0.26 2.47
N VAL A 251 4.41 1.20 2.07
CA VAL A 251 5.02 1.22 0.74
C VAL A 251 6.01 0.07 0.59
N ALA A 252 6.91 -0.11 1.55
CA ALA A 252 7.99 -1.11 1.49
C ALA A 252 7.52 -2.57 1.67
N SER A 253 6.50 -2.78 2.50
CA SER A 253 5.89 -4.09 2.75
C SER A 253 4.77 -4.43 1.77
N LEU A 254 4.30 -3.43 1.02
CA LEU A 254 3.08 -3.47 0.20
C LEU A 254 1.81 -3.77 0.99
N ASP A 255 1.89 -3.70 2.31
CA ASP A 255 0.75 -3.81 3.20
C ASP A 255 -0.17 -2.60 3.00
N LEU A 256 -1.45 -2.86 2.74
CA LEU A 256 -2.49 -1.83 2.60
C LEU A 256 -2.89 -1.21 3.95
N LEU A 257 -2.30 -1.67 5.06
CA LEU A 257 -2.66 -1.36 6.45
C LEU A 257 -4.11 -1.76 6.79
N CYS A 258 -4.66 -2.68 6.00
CA CYS A 258 -6.02 -3.16 6.11
C CYS A 258 -6.09 -4.51 6.83
N GLY A 259 -7.24 -4.79 7.41
CA GLY A 259 -7.48 -5.96 8.23
C GLY A 259 -6.81 -5.84 9.60
N SER A 260 -7.52 -6.25 10.65
CA SER A 260 -6.91 -6.51 11.95
C SER A 260 -5.96 -7.71 11.87
N GLU A 261 -5.18 -7.94 12.93
CA GLU A 261 -4.36 -9.15 13.10
C GLU A 261 -5.17 -10.44 12.86
N ALA A 262 -6.39 -10.50 13.40
CA ALA A 262 -7.29 -11.64 13.20
C ALA A 262 -7.77 -11.77 11.74
N ASN A 263 -8.02 -10.65 11.05
CA ASN A 263 -8.41 -10.68 9.64
C ASN A 263 -7.25 -11.15 8.76
N LEU A 264 -6.01 -10.71 9.04
CA LEU A 264 -4.82 -11.20 8.34
C LEU A 264 -4.60 -12.69 8.56
N ALA A 265 -4.76 -13.20 9.78
CA ALA A 265 -4.67 -14.63 10.06
C ALA A 265 -5.69 -15.43 9.22
N LYS A 266 -6.92 -14.92 9.11
CA LYS A 266 -7.96 -15.51 8.24
C LYS A 266 -7.60 -15.44 6.76
N GLU A 267 -6.99 -14.36 6.29
CA GLU A 267 -6.52 -14.21 4.90
C GLU A 267 -5.39 -15.19 4.58
N MET A 268 -4.42 -15.35 5.48
CA MET A 268 -3.37 -16.36 5.34
C MET A 268 -3.96 -17.78 5.28
N LYS A 269 -4.92 -18.09 6.17
CA LYS A 269 -5.63 -19.37 6.11
C LYS A 269 -6.40 -19.58 4.82
N GLY A 270 -7.07 -18.52 4.33
CA GLY A 270 -7.76 -18.54 3.05
C GLY A 270 -6.80 -18.79 1.87
N SER A 271 -5.61 -18.19 1.90
CA SER A 271 -4.54 -18.41 0.92
C SER A 271 -4.05 -19.86 0.95
N GLN A 272 -3.82 -20.43 2.15
CA GLN A 272 -3.46 -21.84 2.33
C GLN A 272 -4.51 -22.76 1.70
N ASP A 273 -5.77 -22.57 2.07
CA ASP A 273 -6.90 -23.37 1.65
C ASP A 273 -7.09 -23.32 0.13
N TRP A 274 -7.06 -22.12 -0.45
CA TRP A 274 -7.20 -21.93 -1.89
C TRP A 274 -6.07 -22.61 -2.65
N THR A 275 -4.83 -22.41 -2.20
CA THR A 275 -3.63 -22.97 -2.83
C THR A 275 -3.63 -24.49 -2.75
N THR A 276 -4.00 -25.05 -1.59
CA THR A 276 -4.10 -26.49 -1.37
C THR A 276 -5.18 -27.12 -2.27
N ARG A 277 -6.36 -26.50 -2.37
CA ARG A 277 -7.47 -27.00 -3.20
C ARG A 277 -7.17 -26.88 -4.69
N TYR A 278 -6.65 -25.74 -5.15
CA TYR A 278 -6.45 -25.47 -6.57
C TYR A 278 -5.35 -26.34 -7.16
N LEU A 279 -4.32 -26.65 -6.36
CA LEU A 279 -3.15 -27.36 -6.85
C LEU A 279 -3.09 -28.82 -6.35
N GLY A 280 -3.90 -29.21 -5.37
CA GLY A 280 -4.03 -30.60 -4.93
C GLY A 280 -2.86 -31.15 -4.11
N GLU A 281 -2.04 -30.28 -3.51
CA GLU A 281 -1.03 -30.66 -2.51
C GLU A 281 -1.09 -29.66 -1.35
N ASN A 282 -0.77 -30.12 -0.15
CA ASN A 282 -0.78 -29.30 1.05
C ASN A 282 0.17 -28.11 0.91
N TYR A 283 -0.35 -26.92 1.18
CA TYR A 283 0.45 -25.72 1.36
C TYR A 283 0.77 -25.54 2.87
N PRO A 284 1.98 -25.07 3.24
CA PRO A 284 2.39 -24.94 4.64
C PRO A 284 1.38 -24.18 5.51
N SER A 285 1.29 -24.53 6.80
CA SER A 285 0.42 -23.80 7.74
C SER A 285 0.85 -22.34 7.85
N PRO A 286 -0.09 -21.38 7.97
CA PRO A 286 0.26 -19.99 8.28
C PRO A 286 0.66 -19.79 9.75
N ASP A 287 0.45 -20.77 10.62
CA ASP A 287 0.76 -20.66 12.05
C ASP A 287 2.27 -20.44 12.27
N GLY A 288 2.61 -19.42 13.06
CA GLY A 288 4.01 -19.04 13.31
C GLY A 288 4.65 -18.17 12.22
N HIS A 289 3.90 -17.81 11.17
CA HIS A 289 4.36 -16.92 10.11
C HIS A 289 3.69 -15.55 10.17
N PHE A 290 4.40 -14.54 9.69
CA PHE A 290 3.87 -13.19 9.51
C PHE A 290 3.24 -13.03 8.12
N ALA A 291 2.25 -12.16 8.00
CA ALA A 291 1.60 -11.89 6.71
C ALA A 291 2.53 -11.22 5.70
N TYR A 292 3.40 -10.32 6.18
CA TYR A 292 4.32 -9.51 5.37
C TYR A 292 5.78 -9.66 5.85
N GLY A 293 6.73 -9.03 5.16
CA GLY A 293 8.15 -8.98 5.55
C GLY A 293 9.04 -9.94 4.75
N ALA A 294 10.26 -10.20 5.22
CA ALA A 294 11.28 -10.96 4.46
C ALA A 294 10.84 -12.37 4.04
N ASN A 295 9.97 -13.00 4.82
CA ASN A 295 9.35 -14.27 4.48
C ASN A 295 7.83 -14.22 4.73
N GLY A 296 7.20 -13.14 4.25
CA GLY A 296 5.77 -12.89 4.45
C GLY A 296 4.90 -13.91 3.73
N TYR A 297 3.95 -14.51 4.46
CA TYR A 297 3.05 -15.55 3.95
C TYR A 297 2.12 -15.05 2.84
N LEU A 298 1.66 -13.79 2.92
CA LEU A 298 0.85 -13.15 1.88
C LEU A 298 1.74 -12.42 0.88
N THR A 299 2.78 -11.72 1.34
CA THR A 299 3.69 -10.98 0.48
C THR A 299 5.07 -10.89 1.13
N SER A 300 6.07 -11.46 0.44
CA SER A 300 7.46 -11.31 0.85
C SER A 300 8.08 -10.05 0.24
N THR A 301 8.71 -9.24 1.07
CA THR A 301 9.51 -8.07 0.65
C THR A 301 10.74 -7.94 1.55
N PRO A 302 11.87 -7.35 1.09
CA PRO A 302 13.11 -7.24 1.87
C PRO A 302 12.99 -6.16 2.96
N LEU A 303 11.92 -6.24 3.75
CA LEU A 303 11.54 -5.23 4.72
C LEU A 303 12.57 -5.14 5.85
N ASP A 304 13.27 -6.22 6.14
CA ASP A 304 14.37 -6.24 7.10
C ASP A 304 15.55 -5.37 6.68
N LEU A 305 15.77 -5.15 5.37
CA LEU A 305 16.77 -4.18 4.87
C LEU A 305 16.24 -2.74 4.81
N VAL A 306 14.92 -2.56 4.73
CA VAL A 306 14.28 -1.23 4.69
C VAL A 306 14.00 -0.70 6.10
N PHE A 307 13.70 -1.59 7.03
CA PHE A 307 13.38 -1.32 8.43
C PHE A 307 14.50 -1.73 9.39
N ASP A 308 15.74 -1.77 8.90
CA ASP A 308 16.92 -1.80 9.77
C ASP A 308 17.18 -0.42 10.42
N ASP A 309 17.98 -0.41 11.48
CA ASP A 309 18.29 0.82 12.21
C ASP A 309 18.97 1.86 11.33
N GLN A 310 19.81 1.46 10.38
CA GLN A 310 20.53 2.37 9.50
C GLN A 310 19.56 3.12 8.57
N THR A 311 18.66 2.39 7.93
CA THR A 311 17.74 2.91 6.92
C THR A 311 16.63 3.73 7.56
N ILE A 312 16.11 3.31 8.72
CA ILE A 312 15.12 4.12 9.44
C ILE A 312 15.76 5.39 10.00
N ASN A 313 16.97 5.35 10.55
CA ASN A 313 17.60 6.60 11.00
C ASN A 313 17.89 7.55 9.82
N LEU A 314 18.27 7.03 8.66
CA LEU A 314 18.41 7.83 7.44
C LEU A 314 17.06 8.44 7.01
N LEU A 315 15.97 7.68 7.07
CA LEU A 315 14.63 8.20 6.82
C LEU A 315 14.28 9.34 7.78
N LEU A 316 14.58 9.18 9.07
CA LEU A 316 14.35 10.20 10.10
C LEU A 316 15.22 11.45 9.88
N ASP A 317 16.47 11.30 9.42
CA ASP A 317 17.33 12.43 9.04
C ASP A 317 16.65 13.26 7.93
N HIS A 318 16.22 12.60 6.85
CA HIS A 318 15.52 13.25 5.73
C HIS A 318 14.20 13.91 6.17
N ILE A 319 13.41 13.27 7.04
CA ILE A 319 12.19 13.87 7.60
C ILE A 319 12.54 15.14 8.38
N GLN A 320 13.58 15.09 9.23
CA GLN A 320 13.98 16.22 10.06
C GLN A 320 14.45 17.40 9.21
N GLU A 321 15.24 17.17 8.17
CA GLU A 321 15.72 18.20 7.24
C GLU A 321 14.56 18.91 6.54
N ARG A 322 13.59 18.14 6.03
CA ARG A 322 12.42 18.71 5.35
C ARG A 322 11.49 19.43 6.31
N SER A 323 11.31 18.93 7.53
CA SER A 323 10.43 19.53 8.53
C SER A 323 10.98 20.83 9.14
N ALA A 324 12.27 21.12 8.93
CA ALA A 324 12.93 22.33 9.40
C ALA A 324 12.95 23.48 8.37
N SER A 325 12.66 23.20 7.10
CA SER A 325 12.66 24.17 5.98
C SER A 325 11.31 24.86 5.84
#